data_AF-A0A8T1X0K7-F1
#
_entry.id   AF-A0A8T1X0K7-F1
#
_cell.length_a   1.000
_cell.length_b   1.000
_cell.length_c   1.000
_cell.angle_alpha   90.00
_cell.angle_beta   90.00
_cell.angle_gamma   90.00
#
_symmetry.space_group_name_H-M   'P 1'
#
loop_
_entity.id
_entity.type
_entity.pdbx_description
1 polymer ?
#
loop_
_entity_poly.entity_id
_entity_poly.type
_entity_poly.pdbx_seq_one_letter_code
_entity_poly.pdbx_strand_id
1 'polypeptide(L)'
;MSAPNQVTRTTIQLYRDCMRLAKHIGGSSKKGLAIKQLVRREFEKGRHETDPEKIEALKANAIRGLSNYLMLANSSKDQRLQDAMNKKAPTQPEGPEQAEYRDL
;
A
#
# COMPACT_ATOMS: atom_id res chain seq x y z
N MET A 1 -31.28 -8.35 18.34
CA MET A 1 -30.12 -7.48 18.07
C MET A 1 -29.49 -7.93 16.76
N SER A 2 -29.79 -7.26 15.65
CA SER A 2 -29.23 -7.61 14.34
C SER A 2 -27.79 -7.12 14.28
N ALA A 3 -26.83 -8.04 14.26
CA ALA A 3 -25.44 -7.70 14.04
C ALA A 3 -25.30 -6.98 12.69
N PRO A 4 -24.51 -5.90 12.61
CA PRO A 4 -24.30 -5.20 11.34
C PRO A 4 -23.73 -6.21 10.36
N ASN A 5 -24.37 -6.29 9.20
CA ASN A 5 -24.01 -7.13 8.06
C ASN A 5 -22.57 -6.78 7.61
N GLN A 6 -21.57 -7.27 8.33
CA GLN A 6 -20.18 -7.16 7.92
C GLN A 6 -20.11 -7.93 6.62
N VAL A 7 -19.93 -7.21 5.53
CA VAL A 7 -19.55 -7.79 4.25
C VAL A 7 -18.14 -8.36 4.46
N THR A 8 -18.07 -9.54 5.09
CA THR A 8 -16.85 -10.27 5.33
C THR A 8 -16.43 -10.83 3.98
N ARG A 9 -15.59 -10.07 3.26
CA ARG A 9 -14.98 -10.62 2.05
C ARG A 9 -14.25 -11.88 2.44
N THR A 10 -14.60 -12.97 1.78
CA THR A 10 -13.89 -14.24 1.93
C THR A 10 -12.43 -14.05 1.49
N THR A 11 -11.52 -14.85 2.05
CA THR A 11 -10.10 -14.82 1.69
C THR A 11 -9.90 -14.99 0.17
N ILE A 12 -10.77 -15.77 -0.49
CA ILE A 12 -10.76 -15.99 -1.94
C ILE A 12 -11.13 -14.71 -2.70
N GLN A 13 -12.15 -13.99 -2.26
CA GLN A 13 -12.53 -12.71 -2.88
C GLN A 13 -11.40 -11.69 -2.73
N LEU A 14 -10.78 -11.61 -1.55
CA LEU A 14 -9.65 -10.71 -1.30
C LEU A 14 -8.45 -11.03 -2.21
N TYR A 15 -8.12 -12.31 -2.37
CA TYR A 15 -7.07 -12.74 -3.29
C TYR A 15 -7.38 -12.33 -4.74
N ARG A 16 -8.62 -12.53 -5.21
CA ARG A 16 -9.03 -12.12 -6.56
C ARG A 16 -8.92 -10.61 -6.75
N ASP A 17 -9.31 -9.82 -5.74
CA ASP A 17 -9.18 -8.36 -5.75
C ASP A 17 -7.70 -7.95 -5.89
N CYS A 18 -6.79 -8.54 -5.10
CA CYS A 18 -5.34 -8.32 -5.22
C CYS A 18 -4.79 -8.68 -6.61
N MET A 19 -5.26 -9.78 -7.20
CA MET A 19 -4.82 -10.21 -8.53
C MET A 19 -5.33 -9.29 -9.64
N ARG A 20 -6.58 -8.81 -9.55
CA ARG A 20 -7.11 -7.80 -10.47
C ARG A 20 -6.34 -6.49 -10.34
N LEU A 21 -6.00 -6.10 -9.12
CA LEU A 21 -5.19 -4.92 -8.87
C LEU A 21 -3.83 -5.06 -9.54
N ALA A 22 -3.11 -6.15 -9.28
CA ALA A 22 -1.81 -6.42 -9.90
C ALA A 22 -1.85 -6.35 -11.44
N LYS A 23 -2.94 -6.84 -12.06
CA LYS A 23 -3.18 -6.70 -13.50
C LYS A 23 -3.41 -5.23 -13.90
N HIS A 24 -4.11 -4.44 -13.09
CA HIS A 24 -4.26 -3.00 -13.34
C HIS A 24 -2.93 -2.24 -13.24
N ILE A 25 -2.08 -2.57 -12.26
CA ILE A 25 -0.79 -1.88 -12.06
C ILE A 25 0.17 -2.13 -13.22
N GLY A 26 0.30 -3.39 -13.65
CA GLY A 26 1.39 -3.80 -14.52
C GLY A 26 0.98 -4.66 -15.71
N GLY A 27 -0.30 -4.99 -15.88
CA GLY A 27 -0.78 -5.80 -17.00
C GLY A 27 -0.04 -7.14 -17.13
N SER A 28 0.57 -7.33 -18.31
CA SER A 28 1.43 -8.47 -18.66
C SER A 28 2.92 -8.13 -18.64
N SER A 29 3.31 -6.95 -18.13
CA SER A 29 4.72 -6.57 -17.99
C SER A 29 5.44 -7.41 -16.94
N LYS A 30 6.78 -7.38 -16.95
CA LYS A 30 7.63 -7.97 -15.90
C LYS A 30 7.24 -7.46 -14.51
N LYS A 31 6.92 -6.16 -14.37
CA LYS A 31 6.43 -5.55 -13.13
C LYS A 31 5.10 -6.16 -12.68
N GLY A 32 4.14 -6.31 -13.60
CA GLY A 32 2.85 -6.95 -13.31
C GLY A 32 2.98 -8.40 -12.87
N LEU A 33 3.88 -9.17 -13.50
CA LEU A 33 4.19 -10.54 -13.09
C LEU A 33 4.83 -10.60 -11.70
N ALA A 34 5.78 -9.73 -11.40
CA ALA A 34 6.42 -9.66 -10.08
C ALA A 34 5.41 -9.34 -8.98
N ILE A 35 4.48 -8.40 -9.20
CA ILE A 35 3.43 -8.07 -8.23
C ILE A 35 2.48 -9.26 -8.02
N LYS A 36 2.07 -9.95 -9.10
CA LYS A 36 1.24 -11.17 -8.99
C LYS A 36 1.94 -12.27 -8.18
N GLN A 37 3.24 -12.47 -8.40
CA GLN A 37 4.04 -13.44 -7.64
C GLN A 37 4.15 -13.05 -6.16
N LEU A 38 4.37 -11.77 -5.87
CA LEU A 38 4.40 -11.24 -4.51
C LEU A 38 3.08 -11.52 -3.78
N VAL A 39 1.94 -11.17 -4.39
CA VAL A 39 0.60 -11.42 -3.84
C VAL A 39 0.41 -12.91 -3.56
N ARG A 40 0.74 -13.79 -4.52
CA ARG A 40 0.67 -15.24 -4.32
C ARG A 40 1.48 -15.70 -3.13
N ARG A 41 2.73 -15.26 -3.04
CA ARG A 41 3.65 -15.64 -1.95
C ARG A 41 3.11 -15.23 -0.58
N GLU A 42 2.51 -14.06 -0.44
CA GLU A 42 1.97 -13.65 0.86
C GLU A 42 0.72 -14.44 1.27
N PHE A 43 -0.17 -14.77 0.33
CA PHE A 43 -1.30 -15.65 0.62
C PHE A 43 -0.85 -17.08 0.92
N GLU A 44 0.24 -17.52 0.29
CA GLU A 44 0.84 -18.83 0.52
C GLU A 44 1.37 -18.99 1.95
N LYS A 45 2.04 -17.95 2.48
CA LYS A 45 2.56 -17.97 3.86
C LYS A 45 1.44 -18.18 4.89
N GLY A 46 0.25 -17.65 4.64
CA GLY A 46 -0.92 -17.80 5.51
C GLY A 46 -1.79 -19.02 5.21
N ARG A 47 -1.42 -19.88 4.24
CA ARG A 47 -2.28 -20.98 3.77
C ARG A 47 -2.68 -21.95 4.87
N HIS A 48 -1.74 -22.28 5.76
CA HIS A 48 -1.93 -23.27 6.81
C HIS A 48 -2.28 -22.65 8.16
N GLU A 49 -2.58 -21.34 8.18
CA GLU A 49 -2.97 -20.68 9.41
C GLU A 49 -4.38 -21.12 9.82
N THR A 50 -4.51 -21.59 11.06
CA THR A 50 -5.78 -22.04 11.64
C THR A 50 -6.28 -21.11 12.73
N ASP A 51 -5.43 -20.21 13.23
CA ASP A 51 -5.80 -19.22 14.23
C ASP A 51 -6.70 -18.13 13.60
N PRO A 52 -7.96 -17.99 14.06
CA PRO A 52 -8.89 -17.01 13.50
C PRO A 52 -8.41 -15.58 13.65
N GLU A 53 -7.75 -15.21 14.76
CA GLU A 53 -7.29 -13.83 14.97
C GLU A 53 -6.18 -13.47 13.99
N LYS A 54 -5.24 -14.40 13.79
CA LYS A 54 -4.15 -14.23 12.85
C LYS A 54 -4.63 -14.20 11.40
N ILE A 55 -5.63 -15.01 11.05
CA ILE A 55 -6.28 -14.96 9.73
C ILE A 55 -6.91 -13.58 9.48
N GLU A 56 -7.64 -13.03 10.46
CA GLU A 56 -8.23 -11.69 10.32
C GLU A 56 -7.16 -10.59 10.24
N ALA A 57 -6.06 -10.69 10.99
CA ALA A 57 -4.94 -9.78 10.89
C ALA A 57 -4.29 -9.82 9.48
N LEU A 58 -4.10 -11.02 8.90
CA LEU A 58 -3.59 -11.19 7.54
C LEU A 58 -4.54 -10.58 6.50
N LYS A 59 -5.84 -10.80 6.64
CA LYS A 59 -6.86 -10.17 5.77
C LYS A 59 -6.83 -8.65 5.89
N ALA A 60 -6.77 -8.11 7.10
CA ALA A 60 -6.71 -6.67 7.35
C ALA A 60 -5.47 -6.03 6.69
N ASN A 61 -4.31 -6.70 6.77
CA ASN A 61 -3.09 -6.24 6.12
C ASN A 61 -3.21 -6.23 4.58
N ALA A 62 -3.80 -7.27 3.99
CA ALA A 62 -4.07 -7.31 2.56
C ALA A 62 -5.07 -6.22 2.11
N ILE A 63 -6.13 -5.97 2.88
CA ILE A 63 -7.09 -4.88 2.62
C ILE A 63 -6.39 -3.52 2.69
N ARG A 64 -5.57 -3.27 3.71
CA ARG A 64 -4.78 -2.04 3.82
C ARG A 64 -3.85 -1.86 2.61
N GLY A 65 -3.18 -2.93 2.17
CA GLY A 65 -2.34 -2.90 0.97
C GLY A 65 -3.10 -2.50 -0.30
N LEU A 66 -4.30 -3.07 -0.50
CA LEU A 66 -5.19 -2.70 -1.61
C LEU A 66 -5.61 -1.23 -1.54
N SER A 67 -6.07 -0.78 -0.37
CA SER A 67 -6.52 0.60 -0.17
C SER A 67 -5.40 1.60 -0.37
N ASN A 68 -4.20 1.33 0.15
CA ASN A 68 -3.03 2.19 -0.02
C ASN A 68 -2.66 2.36 -1.49
N TYR A 69 -2.69 1.26 -2.26
CA TYR A 69 -2.45 1.37 -3.69
C TYR A 69 -3.56 2.15 -4.40
N LEU A 70 -4.83 1.86 -4.12
CA LEU A 70 -5.94 2.55 -4.78
C LEU A 70 -5.88 4.05 -4.51
N MET A 71 -5.59 4.45 -3.26
CA MET A 71 -5.38 5.84 -2.89
C MET A 71 -4.21 6.44 -3.67
N LEU A 72 -3.04 5.80 -3.69
CA LEU A 72 -1.90 6.32 -4.44
C LEU A 72 -2.20 6.45 -5.94
N ALA A 73 -2.86 5.45 -6.53
CA ALA A 73 -3.24 5.44 -7.94
C ALA A 73 -4.30 6.50 -8.29
N ASN A 74 -5.15 6.88 -7.33
CA ASN A 74 -6.14 7.92 -7.50
C ASN A 74 -5.54 9.32 -7.26
N SER A 75 -4.73 9.48 -6.22
CA SER A 75 -4.01 10.72 -5.93
C SER A 75 -3.01 11.10 -7.02
N SER A 76 -2.36 10.11 -7.66
CA SER A 76 -1.46 10.39 -8.79
C SER A 76 -2.21 10.83 -10.06
N LYS A 77 -3.52 10.60 -10.15
CA LYS A 77 -4.37 11.11 -11.24
C LYS A 77 -5.08 12.41 -10.90
N ASP A 78 -5.04 12.85 -9.65
CA ASP A 78 -5.69 14.08 -9.18
C ASP A 78 -4.65 15.21 -9.05
N GLN A 79 -4.66 16.11 -10.02
CA GLN A 79 -3.68 17.19 -10.17
C GLN A 79 -3.70 18.16 -8.98
N ARG A 80 -4.87 18.36 -8.34
CA ARG A 80 -5.01 19.22 -7.15
C ARG A 80 -4.36 18.60 -5.91
N LEU A 81 -4.37 17.27 -5.81
CA LEU A 81 -3.71 16.54 -4.72
C LEU A 81 -2.20 16.50 -4.92
N GLN A 82 -1.71 16.40 -6.16
CA GLN A 82 -0.28 16.55 -6.45
C GLN A 82 0.24 17.91 -6.01
N ASP A 83 -0.45 18.99 -6.37
CA ASP A 83 -0.07 20.36 -6.00
C ASP A 83 -0.05 20.55 -4.47
N ALA A 84 -1.01 19.97 -3.75
CA ALA A 84 -1.08 20.03 -2.29
C ALA A 84 0.01 19.20 -1.59
N MET A 85 0.40 18.04 -2.14
CA MET A 85 1.51 17.23 -1.62
C MET A 85 2.87 17.87 -1.86
N ASN A 86 3.06 18.50 -3.03
CA ASN A 86 4.32 19.17 -3.37
C ASN A 86 4.51 20.47 -2.57
N LYS A 87 3.42 21.13 -2.16
CA LYS A 87 3.46 22.37 -1.36
C LYS A 87 3.80 22.15 0.13
N LYS A 88 3.91 20.90 0.60
CA LYS A 88 4.28 20.53 1.98
C LYS A 88 5.68 19.92 2.11
N ALA A 89 6.62 20.27 1.23
CA ALA A 89 8.03 20.11 1.56
C ALA A 89 8.46 21.30 2.43
N PRO A 90 8.80 21.13 3.72
CA PRO A 90 9.36 22.22 4.51
C PRO A 90 10.76 22.51 3.96
N THR A 91 10.90 23.63 3.25
CA THR A 91 12.20 24.30 3.11
C THR A 91 12.68 24.61 4.52
N GLN A 92 13.81 24.01 4.91
CA GLN A 92 14.52 24.33 6.15
C GLN A 92 14.65 25.87 6.27
N PRO A 93 14.34 26.47 7.43
CA PRO A 93 14.69 27.86 7.65
C PRO A 93 16.20 27.97 7.86
N GLU A 94 16.82 28.78 7.00
CA GLU A 94 18.19 29.28 7.06
C GLU A 94 18.51 29.91 8.43
N GLY A 95 19.67 29.57 9.03
CA GLY A 95 20.23 30.21 10.23
C GLY A 95 21.56 29.59 10.69
N PRO A 96 22.51 30.36 11.27
CA PRO A 96 23.88 30.44 10.78
C PRO A 96 24.94 29.83 11.73
N GLU A 97 26.00 29.22 11.19
CA GLU A 97 27.32 29.26 11.83
C GLU A 97 28.44 28.96 10.83
N GLN A 98 28.97 30.04 10.28
CA GLN A 98 30.36 30.08 9.85
C GLN A 98 31.19 30.12 11.14
N ALA A 99 31.88 29.02 11.46
CA ALA A 99 32.96 29.04 12.44
C ALA A 99 34.08 28.13 11.93
N GLU A 100 35.11 28.78 11.43
CA GLU A 100 36.52 28.38 11.51
C GLU A 100 36.81 26.89 11.65
N TYR A 101 37.19 26.24 10.56
CA TYR A 101 38.32 25.30 10.54
C TYR A 101 38.86 25.21 9.11
N ARG A 102 39.33 26.35 8.60
CA ARG A 102 40.12 26.38 7.37
C ARG A 102 41.02 27.59 7.39
N ASP A 103 42.08 27.52 8.20
CA ASP A 103 43.39 28.08 7.89
C ASP A 103 44.43 27.43 8.82
N LEU A 104 45.03 26.37 8.28
CA LEU A 104 46.46 26.09 8.37
C LEU A 104 47.08 26.62 7.07
#